data_AF-A0AAW0MUL1-F1
#
_entry.id   AF-A0AAW0MUL1-F1
#
_cell.length_a   1.000
_cell.length_b   1.000
_cell.length_c   1.000
_cell.angle_alpha   90.00
_cell.angle_beta   90.00
_cell.angle_gamma   90.00
#
_symmetry.space_group_name_H-M   'P 1'
#
loop_
_entity.id
_entity.type
_entity.pdbx_description
1 polymer ?
#
loop_
_entity_poly.entity_id
_entity_poly.type
_entity_poly.pdbx_seq_one_letter_code
_entity_poly.pdbx_strand_id
1 'polypeptide(L)'
;MLRERREKERRGDRKDRGERKERKRGERKERERKERESGEREEKKGREKKRERGDREDRERRVREEERVRERERVEREKRERSEMRESGERERKKGERRKERERERSEERVRREKKERRERKERREREERKRGERKVSVEREKREERKRKERREREERKRGERKVSVEREKRQERKRKERGREEERKSGEREKIGEREERVRREKKERRERRERGRKEERKREESGEREKKEGREKREREVRREKKMREKRREREERERCLDYICPESGARSRAGRNLDGVCGNDELIQEFVFLLGGPARQNISMVEKHWIVGRWKLVHRRHHVQHGEARVPAPGQGPPGEHLRRASGYSYRLEELRVHFGSEDDSGSEHTLNGQGFPGEVQLIHYNQDLYANYSEAAKSPHGVAVVSLFVKLSENSNSFLNRMLNRDTITRINYKHDAFLLMGLNIAELYPDTTRYITYEGSITVPPCYETATWILINKPIYVTQMQMHSLRLLSQNEPYKIFSSMSDNTRPTQPLLQRCIRTNINFSKQGRDCPNNRALRPSTE
;
A
#
# COMPACT_ATOMS: atom_id res chain seq x y z
N MET A 1 161.38 29.19 -87.92
CA MET A 1 160.09 28.95 -88.62
C MET A 1 159.66 27.48 -88.71
N LEU A 2 160.46 26.52 -89.22
CA LEU A 2 160.02 25.10 -89.30
C LEU A 2 159.96 24.33 -87.95
N ARG A 3 160.71 24.75 -86.91
CA ARG A 3 160.67 24.13 -85.57
C ARG A 3 159.41 24.50 -84.76
N GLU A 4 158.93 25.74 -84.86
CA GLU A 4 157.75 26.20 -84.09
C GLU A 4 156.44 25.57 -84.57
N ARG A 5 156.35 25.19 -85.85
CA ARG A 5 155.13 24.57 -86.40
C ARG A 5 154.91 23.15 -85.86
N ARG A 6 155.98 22.37 -85.66
CA ARG A 6 155.93 20.99 -85.13
C ARG A 6 155.63 20.93 -83.62
N GLU A 7 155.98 21.96 -82.85
CA GLU A 7 155.59 22.02 -81.42
C GLU A 7 154.12 22.38 -81.23
N LYS A 8 153.55 23.22 -82.10
CA LYS A 8 152.12 23.57 -82.03
C LYS A 8 151.21 22.37 -82.32
N GLU A 9 151.54 21.54 -83.32
CA GLU A 9 150.78 20.30 -83.60
C GLU A 9 150.83 19.30 -82.43
N ARG A 10 152.01 19.09 -81.81
CA ARG A 10 152.13 18.18 -80.66
C ARG A 10 151.40 18.67 -79.40
N ARG A 11 151.28 19.98 -79.23
CA ARG A 11 150.49 20.59 -78.13
C ARG A 11 148.99 20.49 -78.39
N GLY A 12 148.55 20.61 -79.65
CA GLY A 12 147.15 20.37 -80.06
C GLY A 12 146.71 18.93 -79.77
N ASP A 13 147.50 17.95 -80.23
CA ASP A 13 147.17 16.52 -80.05
C ASP A 13 147.14 16.06 -78.59
N ARG A 14 147.99 16.64 -77.73
CA ARG A 14 147.97 16.33 -76.28
C ARG A 14 146.76 16.93 -75.59
N LYS A 15 146.33 18.13 -76.00
CA LYS A 15 145.16 18.80 -75.44
C LYS A 15 143.87 18.06 -75.84
N ASP A 16 143.75 17.66 -77.10
CA ASP A 16 142.63 16.86 -77.60
C ASP A 16 142.55 15.48 -76.92
N ARG A 17 143.69 14.79 -76.70
CA ARG A 17 143.68 13.52 -75.95
C ARG A 17 143.28 13.70 -74.48
N GLY A 18 143.64 14.82 -73.87
CA GLY A 18 143.24 15.16 -72.50
C GLY A 18 141.73 15.39 -72.39
N GLU A 19 141.20 16.26 -73.25
CA GLU A 19 139.76 16.59 -73.29
C GLU A 19 138.90 15.36 -73.63
N ARG A 20 139.37 14.49 -74.55
CA ARG A 20 138.66 13.24 -74.90
C ARG A 20 138.66 12.20 -73.76
N LYS A 21 139.70 12.16 -72.93
CA LYS A 21 139.74 11.30 -71.72
C LYS A 21 138.82 11.85 -70.62
N GLU A 22 138.77 13.17 -70.45
CA GLU A 22 137.90 13.81 -69.47
C GLU A 22 136.42 13.63 -69.82
N ARG A 23 136.06 13.81 -71.11
CA ARG A 23 134.70 13.55 -71.61
C ARG A 23 134.25 12.11 -71.36
N LYS A 24 135.09 11.11 -71.67
CA LYS A 24 134.80 9.70 -71.39
C LYS A 24 134.66 9.40 -69.89
N ARG A 25 135.42 10.09 -69.04
CA ARG A 25 135.32 9.95 -67.57
C ARG A 25 134.05 10.59 -67.03
N GLY A 26 133.62 11.72 -67.61
CA GLY A 26 132.33 12.36 -67.34
C GLY A 26 131.15 11.46 -67.75
N GLU A 27 131.17 10.94 -68.98
CA GLU A 27 130.14 10.02 -69.50
C GLU A 27 130.02 8.74 -68.66
N ARG A 28 131.15 8.18 -68.21
CA ARG A 28 131.15 7.01 -67.31
C ARG A 28 130.53 7.31 -65.95
N LYS A 29 130.90 8.44 -65.33
CA LYS A 29 130.31 8.88 -64.05
C LYS A 29 128.82 9.17 -64.17
N GLU A 30 128.38 9.73 -65.30
CA GLU A 30 126.96 9.99 -65.54
C GLU A 30 126.17 8.69 -65.74
N ARG A 31 126.74 7.68 -66.43
CA ARG A 31 126.14 6.34 -66.51
C ARG A 31 126.02 5.67 -65.14
N GLU A 32 127.09 5.67 -64.34
CA GLU A 32 127.08 5.08 -63.00
C GLU A 32 126.04 5.78 -62.08
N ARG A 33 125.86 7.11 -62.22
CA ARG A 33 124.82 7.85 -61.50
C ARG A 33 123.41 7.46 -61.96
N LYS A 34 123.18 7.37 -63.28
CA LYS A 34 121.88 6.95 -63.84
C LYS A 34 121.52 5.52 -63.46
N GLU A 35 122.48 4.61 -63.39
CA GLU A 35 122.27 3.24 -62.91
C GLU A 35 121.90 3.19 -61.42
N ARG A 36 122.57 3.98 -60.56
CA ARG A 36 122.20 4.10 -59.14
C ARG A 36 120.81 4.69 -58.94
N GLU A 37 120.48 5.77 -59.64
CA GLU A 37 119.15 6.40 -59.58
C GLU A 37 118.06 5.45 -60.12
N SER A 38 118.37 4.62 -61.11
CA SER A 38 117.46 3.57 -61.60
C SER A 38 117.25 2.47 -60.55
N GLY A 39 118.33 2.00 -59.91
CA GLY A 39 118.26 1.00 -58.84
C GLY A 39 117.43 1.48 -57.63
N GLU A 40 117.64 2.72 -57.18
CA GLU A 40 116.87 3.32 -56.08
C GLU A 40 115.37 3.48 -56.44
N ARG A 41 115.06 3.83 -57.69
CA ARG A 41 113.67 3.92 -58.17
C ARG A 41 113.00 2.55 -58.21
N GLU A 42 113.70 1.51 -58.63
CA GLU A 42 113.17 0.14 -58.62
C GLU A 42 112.96 -0.38 -57.21
N GLU A 43 113.89 -0.12 -56.28
CA GLU A 43 113.74 -0.50 -54.88
C GLU A 43 112.55 0.21 -54.22
N LYS A 44 112.37 1.51 -54.49
CA LYS A 44 111.22 2.28 -53.99
C LYS A 44 109.89 1.74 -54.53
N LYS A 45 109.81 1.43 -55.83
CA LYS A 45 108.65 0.77 -56.44
C LYS A 45 108.38 -0.61 -55.83
N GLY A 46 109.44 -1.37 -55.51
CA GLY A 46 109.32 -2.66 -54.84
C GLY A 46 108.74 -2.54 -53.42
N ARG A 47 109.19 -1.54 -52.65
CA ARG A 47 108.67 -1.25 -51.30
C ARG A 47 107.22 -0.78 -51.32
N GLU A 48 106.85 0.05 -52.30
CA GLU A 48 105.49 0.58 -52.48
C GLU A 48 104.50 -0.55 -52.85
N LYS A 49 104.83 -1.39 -53.84
CA LYS A 49 104.03 -2.57 -54.18
C LYS A 49 103.85 -3.54 -53.01
N LYS A 50 104.87 -3.69 -52.15
CA LYS A 50 104.77 -4.54 -50.96
C LYS A 50 103.83 -3.96 -49.90
N ARG A 51 103.79 -2.63 -49.74
CA ARG A 51 102.83 -1.93 -48.87
C ARG A 51 101.41 -2.05 -49.39
N GLU A 52 101.19 -1.77 -50.67
CA GLU A 52 99.86 -1.90 -51.30
C GLU A 52 99.31 -3.33 -51.19
N ARG A 53 100.18 -4.34 -51.34
CA ARG A 53 99.80 -5.74 -51.13
C ARG A 53 99.42 -6.04 -49.68
N GLY A 54 100.18 -5.51 -48.72
CA GLY A 54 99.86 -5.64 -47.29
C GLY A 54 98.53 -4.98 -46.92
N ASP A 55 98.30 -3.76 -47.40
CA ASP A 55 97.06 -3.02 -47.17
C ASP A 55 95.85 -3.74 -47.78
N ARG A 56 96.02 -4.34 -48.96
CA ARG A 56 94.99 -5.15 -49.61
C ARG A 56 94.67 -6.42 -48.80
N GLU A 57 95.69 -7.14 -48.34
CA GLU A 57 95.52 -8.35 -47.52
C GLU A 57 94.85 -8.04 -46.18
N ASP A 58 95.18 -6.91 -45.54
CA ASP A 58 94.52 -6.44 -44.31
C ASP A 58 93.07 -6.03 -44.54
N ARG A 59 92.77 -5.37 -45.68
CA ARG A 59 91.40 -5.00 -46.04
C ARG A 59 90.54 -6.24 -46.29
N GLU A 60 91.07 -7.24 -47.01
CA GLU A 60 90.40 -8.52 -47.22
C GLU A 60 90.19 -9.29 -45.91
N ARG A 61 91.14 -9.23 -44.97
CA ARG A 61 91.00 -9.82 -43.63
C ARG A 61 89.88 -9.16 -42.83
N ARG A 62 89.78 -7.83 -42.83
CA ARG A 62 88.71 -7.09 -42.13
C ARG A 62 87.33 -7.42 -42.69
N VAL A 63 87.18 -7.48 -44.01
CA VAL A 63 85.90 -7.86 -44.65
C VAL A 63 85.47 -9.26 -44.25
N ARG A 64 86.40 -10.23 -44.24
CA ARG A 64 86.11 -11.61 -43.79
C ARG A 64 85.74 -11.69 -42.31
N GLU A 65 86.31 -10.83 -41.48
CA GLU A 65 85.99 -10.76 -40.05
C GLU A 65 84.60 -10.14 -39.82
N GLU A 66 84.27 -9.06 -40.54
CA GLU A 66 82.93 -8.47 -40.51
C GLU A 66 81.85 -9.44 -41.00
N GLU A 67 82.10 -10.20 -42.07
CA GLU A 67 81.17 -11.24 -42.54
C GLU A 67 80.94 -12.32 -41.47
N ARG A 68 82.02 -12.78 -40.79
CA ARG A 68 81.91 -13.75 -39.69
C ARG A 68 81.10 -13.21 -38.51
N VAL A 69 81.24 -11.93 -38.18
CA VAL A 69 80.44 -11.29 -37.13
C VAL A 69 78.96 -11.24 -37.53
N ARG A 70 78.66 -10.78 -38.75
CA ARG A 70 77.28 -10.74 -39.27
C ARG A 70 76.63 -12.12 -39.29
N GLU A 71 77.37 -13.16 -39.67
CA GLU A 71 76.85 -14.51 -39.68
C GLU A 71 76.59 -15.05 -38.27
N ARG A 72 77.46 -14.76 -37.29
CA ARG A 72 77.21 -15.09 -35.88
C ARG A 72 75.97 -14.39 -35.33
N GLU A 73 75.80 -13.11 -35.62
CA GLU A 73 74.62 -12.35 -35.19
C GLU A 73 73.33 -12.90 -35.82
N ARG A 74 73.37 -13.28 -37.10
CA ARG A 74 72.24 -13.93 -37.77
C ARG A 74 71.87 -15.26 -37.11
N VAL A 75 72.86 -16.12 -36.83
CA VAL A 75 72.64 -17.41 -36.17
C VAL A 75 72.07 -17.24 -34.76
N GLU A 76 72.57 -16.28 -33.99
CA GLU A 76 72.04 -15.99 -32.65
C GLU A 76 70.61 -15.42 -32.71
N ARG A 77 70.28 -14.59 -33.71
CA ARG A 77 68.92 -14.12 -33.93
C ARG A 77 67.96 -15.27 -34.26
N GLU A 78 68.34 -16.17 -35.17
CA GLU A 78 67.53 -17.34 -35.52
C GLU A 78 67.31 -18.28 -34.32
N LYS A 79 68.32 -18.43 -33.44
CA LYS A 79 68.16 -19.18 -32.18
C LYS A 79 67.16 -18.53 -31.22
N ARG A 80 67.21 -17.20 -31.06
CA ARG A 80 66.26 -16.45 -30.22
C ARG A 80 64.83 -16.60 -30.74
N GLU A 81 64.62 -16.43 -32.05
CA GLU A 81 63.30 -16.58 -32.67
C GLU A 81 62.75 -18.00 -32.50
N ARG A 82 63.59 -19.04 -32.66
CA ARG A 82 63.19 -20.44 -32.37
C ARG A 82 62.85 -20.68 -30.90
N SER A 83 63.57 -20.05 -29.97
CA SER A 83 63.31 -20.13 -28.53
C SER A 83 61.95 -19.51 -28.19
N GLU A 84 61.68 -18.31 -28.69
CA GLU A 84 60.43 -17.59 -28.46
C GLU A 84 59.22 -18.34 -29.05
N MET A 85 59.37 -18.93 -30.25
CA MET A 85 58.34 -19.77 -30.86
C MET A 85 58.03 -21.02 -30.02
N ARG A 86 59.06 -21.65 -29.42
CA ARG A 86 58.87 -22.81 -28.52
C ARG A 86 58.14 -22.39 -27.24
N GLU A 87 58.55 -21.30 -26.61
CA GLU A 87 57.88 -20.80 -25.40
C GLU A 87 56.44 -20.39 -25.67
N SER A 88 56.17 -19.73 -26.79
CA SER A 88 54.81 -19.35 -27.21
C SER A 88 53.92 -20.58 -27.40
N GLY A 89 54.46 -21.62 -28.07
CA GLY A 89 53.76 -22.90 -28.25
C GLY A 89 53.45 -23.62 -26.93
N GLU A 90 54.37 -23.60 -25.95
CA GLU A 90 54.11 -24.15 -24.62
C GLU A 90 53.05 -23.36 -23.84
N ARG A 91 53.07 -22.02 -23.93
CA ARG A 91 52.06 -21.17 -23.28
C ARG A 91 50.66 -21.44 -23.84
N GLU A 92 50.53 -21.59 -25.16
CA GLU A 92 49.24 -21.94 -25.79
C GLU A 92 48.77 -23.36 -25.43
N ARG A 93 49.67 -24.35 -25.36
CA ARG A 93 49.31 -25.70 -24.85
C ARG A 93 48.79 -25.65 -23.42
N LYS A 94 49.48 -24.95 -22.51
CA LYS A 94 49.05 -24.78 -21.11
C LYS A 94 47.71 -24.04 -21.00
N LYS A 95 47.45 -23.03 -21.84
CA LYS A 95 46.13 -22.36 -21.91
C LYS A 95 45.04 -23.34 -22.37
N GLY A 96 45.32 -24.15 -23.37
CA GLY A 96 44.40 -25.18 -23.87
C GLY A 96 44.02 -26.21 -22.81
N GLU A 97 45.00 -26.69 -22.03
CA GLU A 97 44.77 -27.62 -20.93
C GLU A 97 43.90 -27.01 -19.82
N ARG A 98 44.22 -25.79 -19.38
CA ARG A 98 43.41 -25.05 -18.39
C ARG A 98 41.98 -24.81 -18.85
N ARG A 99 41.78 -24.58 -20.16
CA ARG A 99 40.43 -24.42 -20.74
C ARG A 99 39.65 -25.73 -20.68
N LYS A 100 40.26 -26.85 -21.03
CA LYS A 100 39.65 -28.19 -20.93
C LYS A 100 39.32 -28.56 -19.48
N GLU A 101 40.18 -28.23 -18.54
CA GLU A 101 39.94 -28.45 -17.10
C GLU A 101 38.73 -27.66 -16.60
N ARG A 102 38.65 -26.36 -16.93
CA ARG A 102 37.50 -25.51 -16.58
C ARG A 102 36.19 -25.99 -17.21
N GLU A 103 36.23 -26.53 -18.43
CA GLU A 103 35.05 -27.12 -19.07
C GLU A 103 34.60 -28.41 -18.36
N ARG A 104 35.55 -29.25 -17.91
CA ARG A 104 35.25 -30.42 -17.08
C ARG A 104 34.61 -30.02 -15.74
N GLU A 105 35.18 -29.07 -15.02
CA GLU A 105 34.62 -28.57 -13.75
C GLU A 105 33.19 -28.03 -13.92
N ARG A 106 32.95 -27.22 -14.98
CA ARG A 106 31.61 -26.71 -15.29
C ARG A 106 30.63 -27.84 -15.60
N SER A 107 31.07 -28.87 -16.31
CA SER A 107 30.23 -30.03 -16.62
C SER A 107 29.87 -30.83 -15.36
N GLU A 108 30.83 -31.05 -14.45
CA GLU A 108 30.59 -31.72 -13.18
C GLU A 108 29.66 -30.92 -12.26
N GLU A 109 29.84 -29.60 -12.21
CA GLU A 109 28.96 -28.73 -11.43
C GLU A 109 27.51 -28.77 -11.97
N ARG A 110 27.33 -28.79 -13.29
CA ARG A 110 26.01 -28.93 -13.92
C ARG A 110 25.34 -30.25 -13.51
N VAL A 111 26.06 -31.36 -13.55
CA VAL A 111 25.56 -32.68 -13.11
C VAL A 111 25.21 -32.68 -11.62
N ARG A 112 26.01 -32.02 -10.77
CA ARG A 112 25.72 -31.88 -9.33
C ARG A 112 24.43 -31.08 -9.09
N ARG A 113 24.24 -29.97 -9.82
CA ARG A 113 23.02 -29.15 -9.75
C ARG A 113 21.78 -29.94 -10.18
N GLU A 114 21.84 -30.65 -11.31
CA GLU A 114 20.73 -31.49 -11.77
C GLU A 114 20.37 -32.61 -10.77
N LYS A 115 21.38 -33.26 -10.18
CA LYS A 115 21.15 -34.27 -9.12
C LYS A 115 20.48 -33.66 -7.89
N LYS A 116 20.88 -32.45 -7.48
CA LYS A 116 20.28 -31.72 -6.35
C LYS A 116 18.82 -31.36 -6.65
N GLU A 117 18.54 -30.77 -7.81
CA GLU A 117 17.17 -30.45 -8.23
C GLU A 117 16.27 -31.68 -8.29
N ARG A 118 16.79 -32.83 -8.78
CA ARG A 118 16.03 -34.08 -8.83
C ARG A 118 15.69 -34.60 -7.44
N ARG A 119 16.59 -34.46 -6.46
CA ARG A 119 16.32 -34.79 -5.04
C ARG A 119 15.25 -33.87 -4.44
N GLU A 120 15.40 -32.57 -4.61
CA GLU A 120 14.43 -31.58 -4.11
C GLU A 120 13.03 -31.77 -4.72
N ARG A 121 12.95 -32.09 -6.03
CA ARG A 121 11.68 -32.44 -6.67
C ARG A 121 11.04 -33.69 -6.07
N LYS A 122 11.83 -34.71 -5.72
CA LYS A 122 11.34 -35.94 -5.09
C LYS A 122 10.80 -35.66 -3.69
N GLU A 123 11.56 -34.94 -2.86
CA GLU A 123 11.13 -34.55 -1.52
C GLU A 123 9.87 -33.68 -1.53
N ARG A 124 9.75 -32.77 -2.50
CA ARG A 124 8.54 -31.96 -2.67
C ARG A 124 7.32 -32.82 -3.00
N ARG A 125 7.45 -33.81 -3.89
CA ARG A 125 6.35 -34.74 -4.23
C ARG A 125 5.92 -35.54 -2.99
N GLU A 126 6.86 -36.09 -2.23
CA GLU A 126 6.56 -36.84 -1.01
C GLU A 126 5.87 -35.96 0.05
N ARG A 127 6.29 -34.70 0.20
CA ARG A 127 5.64 -33.74 1.11
C ARG A 127 4.23 -33.37 0.67
N GLU A 128 4.01 -33.20 -0.62
CA GLU A 128 2.67 -32.94 -1.18
C GLU A 128 1.74 -34.14 -1.02
N GLU A 129 2.23 -35.37 -1.18
CA GLU A 129 1.46 -36.60 -0.91
C GLU A 129 1.09 -36.74 0.56
N ARG A 130 2.02 -36.50 1.49
CA ARG A 130 1.72 -36.49 2.94
C ARG A 130 0.63 -35.47 3.29
N LYS A 131 0.75 -34.24 2.77
CA LYS A 131 -0.28 -33.19 2.95
C LYS A 131 -1.64 -33.60 2.37
N ARG A 132 -1.66 -34.28 1.22
CA ARG A 132 -2.91 -34.82 0.64
C ARG A 132 -3.51 -35.91 1.53
N GLY A 133 -2.69 -36.77 2.12
CA GLY A 133 -3.12 -37.76 3.10
C GLY A 133 -3.75 -37.13 4.35
N GLU A 134 -3.06 -36.17 4.96
CA GLU A 134 -3.56 -35.43 6.13
C GLU A 134 -4.88 -34.70 5.86
N ARG A 135 -5.00 -34.05 4.69
CA ARG A 135 -6.25 -33.40 4.28
C ARG A 135 -7.40 -34.39 4.14
N LYS A 136 -7.17 -35.57 3.56
CA LYS A 136 -8.21 -36.62 3.46
C LYS A 136 -8.71 -37.05 4.84
N VAL A 137 -7.78 -37.29 5.78
CA VAL A 137 -8.13 -37.66 7.16
C VAL A 137 -8.89 -36.52 7.88
N SER A 138 -8.48 -35.28 7.69
CA SER A 138 -9.18 -34.11 8.24
C SER A 138 -10.61 -33.99 7.72
N VAL A 139 -10.82 -34.15 6.41
CA VAL A 139 -12.14 -34.09 5.77
C VAL A 139 -13.04 -35.23 6.25
N GLU A 140 -12.52 -36.44 6.41
CA GLU A 140 -13.31 -37.54 6.98
C GLU A 140 -13.70 -37.28 8.45
N ARG A 141 -12.79 -36.73 9.25
CA ARG A 141 -13.07 -36.35 10.64
C ARG A 141 -14.17 -35.29 10.71
N GLU A 142 -14.12 -34.28 9.85
CA GLU A 142 -15.12 -33.22 9.77
C GLU A 142 -16.49 -33.77 9.34
N LYS A 143 -16.55 -34.63 8.31
CA LYS A 143 -17.79 -35.32 7.90
C LYS A 143 -18.38 -36.15 9.03
N ARG A 144 -17.55 -36.81 9.84
CA ARG A 144 -18.01 -37.60 11.01
C ARG A 144 -18.59 -36.71 12.10
N GLU A 145 -17.96 -35.57 12.39
CA GLU A 145 -18.47 -34.60 13.36
C GLU A 145 -19.75 -33.92 12.88
N GLU A 146 -19.87 -33.64 11.58
CA GLU A 146 -21.09 -33.11 10.98
C GLU A 146 -22.27 -34.09 11.10
N ARG A 147 -22.05 -35.39 10.84
CA ARG A 147 -23.07 -36.43 11.08
C ARG A 147 -23.54 -36.46 12.53
N LYS A 148 -22.62 -36.42 13.49
CA LYS A 148 -22.98 -36.35 14.93
C LYS A 148 -23.78 -35.09 15.28
N ARG A 149 -23.43 -33.94 14.69
CA ARG A 149 -24.18 -32.69 14.89
C ARG A 149 -25.59 -32.78 14.32
N LYS A 150 -25.76 -33.40 13.16
CA LYS A 150 -27.07 -33.63 12.54
C LYS A 150 -27.94 -34.53 13.41
N GLU A 151 -27.41 -35.66 13.86
CA GLU A 151 -28.12 -36.57 14.79
C GLU A 151 -28.54 -35.88 16.10
N ARG A 152 -27.67 -35.03 16.66
CA ARG A 152 -28.00 -34.26 17.87
C ARG A 152 -29.14 -33.28 17.63
N ARG A 153 -29.14 -32.56 16.49
CA ARG A 153 -30.23 -31.64 16.12
C ARG A 153 -31.56 -32.37 15.97
N GLU A 154 -31.57 -33.51 15.28
CA GLU A 154 -32.77 -34.33 15.11
C GLU A 154 -33.31 -34.83 16.46
N ARG A 155 -32.42 -35.21 17.39
CA ARG A 155 -32.83 -35.61 18.75
C ARG A 155 -33.40 -34.44 19.57
N GLU A 156 -32.82 -33.25 19.44
CA GLU A 156 -33.33 -32.04 20.10
C GLU A 156 -34.69 -31.60 19.53
N GLU A 157 -34.89 -31.72 18.21
CA GLU A 157 -36.19 -31.47 17.57
C GLU A 157 -37.26 -32.44 18.03
N ARG A 158 -36.96 -33.74 18.11
CA ARG A 158 -37.90 -34.74 18.67
C ARG A 158 -38.31 -34.38 20.10
N LYS A 159 -37.36 -34.02 20.96
CA LYS A 159 -37.63 -33.57 22.33
C LYS A 159 -38.48 -32.28 22.38
N ARG A 160 -38.25 -31.34 21.47
CA ARG A 160 -39.08 -30.13 21.35
C ARG A 160 -40.50 -30.46 20.90
N GLY A 161 -40.66 -31.40 19.96
CA GLY A 161 -41.96 -31.92 19.53
C GLY A 161 -42.74 -32.53 20.69
N GLU A 162 -42.11 -33.43 21.46
CA GLU A 162 -42.72 -34.05 22.65
C GLU A 162 -43.14 -33.02 23.70
N ARG A 163 -42.29 -32.01 23.97
CA ARG A 163 -42.63 -30.92 24.90
C ARG A 163 -43.83 -30.09 24.41
N LYS A 164 -43.90 -29.78 23.12
CA LYS A 164 -45.05 -29.06 22.53
C LYS A 164 -46.35 -29.83 22.72
N VAL A 165 -46.33 -31.14 22.45
CA VAL A 165 -47.50 -32.02 22.65
C VAL A 165 -47.91 -32.08 24.13
N SER A 166 -46.96 -32.12 25.07
CA SER A 166 -47.24 -32.07 26.51
C SER A 166 -47.92 -30.76 26.93
N VAL A 167 -47.37 -29.61 26.50
CA VAL A 167 -47.93 -28.28 26.80
C VAL A 167 -49.32 -28.12 26.20
N GLU A 168 -49.56 -28.65 25.00
CA GLU A 168 -50.87 -28.60 24.36
C GLU A 168 -51.92 -29.47 25.08
N ARG A 169 -51.52 -30.65 25.56
CA ARG A 169 -52.36 -31.49 26.44
C ARG A 169 -52.72 -30.76 27.72
N GLU A 170 -51.76 -30.09 28.36
CA GLU A 170 -51.97 -29.34 29.59
C GLU A 170 -52.93 -28.15 29.39
N LYS A 171 -52.73 -27.36 28.33
CA LYS A 171 -53.66 -26.28 27.94
C LYS A 171 -55.07 -26.79 27.67
N ARG A 172 -55.20 -27.98 27.05
CA ARG A 172 -56.52 -28.60 26.81
C ARG A 172 -57.19 -29.03 28.12
N GLN A 173 -56.44 -29.54 29.08
CA GLN A 173 -56.96 -29.87 30.41
C GLN A 173 -57.38 -28.61 31.19
N GLU A 174 -56.59 -27.53 31.11
CA GLU A 174 -56.91 -26.26 31.75
C GLU A 174 -58.19 -25.64 31.17
N ARG A 175 -58.37 -25.66 29.84
CA ARG A 175 -59.62 -25.22 29.20
C ARG A 175 -60.83 -26.00 29.70
N LYS A 176 -60.72 -27.33 29.80
CA LYS A 176 -61.79 -28.18 30.35
C LYS A 176 -62.11 -27.86 31.81
N ARG A 177 -61.11 -27.53 32.64
CA ARG A 177 -61.32 -27.10 34.03
C ARG A 177 -62.05 -25.75 34.10
N LYS A 178 -61.63 -24.78 33.29
CA LYS A 178 -62.28 -23.46 33.20
C LYS A 178 -63.72 -23.55 32.72
N GLU A 179 -64.00 -24.44 31.78
CA GLU A 179 -65.36 -24.68 31.27
C GLU A 179 -66.27 -25.31 32.33
N ARG A 180 -65.78 -26.30 33.09
CA ARG A 180 -66.50 -26.87 34.23
C ARG A 180 -66.80 -25.83 35.31
N GLY A 181 -65.82 -24.99 35.66
CA GLY A 181 -66.02 -23.91 36.64
C GLY A 181 -67.11 -22.91 36.23
N ARG A 182 -67.15 -22.52 34.94
CA ARG A 182 -68.21 -21.65 34.41
C ARG A 182 -69.59 -22.30 34.42
N GLU A 183 -69.65 -23.62 34.21
CA GLU A 183 -70.90 -24.38 34.26
C GLU A 183 -71.42 -24.49 35.71
N GLU A 184 -70.52 -24.68 36.68
CA GLU A 184 -70.87 -24.68 38.11
C GLU A 184 -71.35 -23.30 38.58
N GLU A 185 -70.70 -22.20 38.16
CA GLU A 185 -71.16 -20.83 38.44
C GLU A 185 -72.55 -20.57 37.86
N ARG A 186 -72.82 -21.02 36.63
CA ARG A 186 -74.15 -20.89 36.01
C ARG A 186 -75.23 -21.64 36.81
N LYS A 187 -74.93 -22.87 37.24
CA LYS A 187 -75.86 -23.68 38.07
C LYS A 187 -76.08 -23.05 39.44
N SER A 188 -75.05 -22.43 40.03
CA SER A 188 -75.18 -21.69 41.29
C SER A 188 -76.05 -20.44 41.13
N GLY A 189 -75.82 -19.65 40.09
CA GLY A 189 -76.62 -18.46 39.79
C GLY A 189 -78.08 -18.77 39.47
N GLU A 190 -78.38 -19.92 38.85
CA GLU A 190 -79.76 -20.37 38.66
C GLU A 190 -80.43 -20.76 39.99
N ARG A 191 -79.72 -21.44 40.89
CA ARG A 191 -80.25 -21.79 42.23
C ARG A 191 -80.55 -20.54 43.07
N GLU A 192 -79.70 -19.54 43.00
CA GLU A 192 -79.88 -18.26 43.70
C GLU A 192 -81.10 -17.51 43.17
N LYS A 193 -81.27 -17.42 41.83
CA LYS A 193 -82.46 -16.81 41.20
C LYS A 193 -83.76 -17.55 41.54
N ILE A 194 -83.72 -18.87 41.68
CA ILE A 194 -84.88 -19.65 42.13
C ILE A 194 -85.23 -19.30 43.59
N GLY A 195 -84.23 -19.21 44.47
CA GLY A 195 -84.41 -18.79 45.86
C GLY A 195 -85.02 -17.39 45.99
N GLU A 196 -84.52 -16.42 45.23
CA GLU A 196 -85.08 -15.05 45.20
C GLU A 196 -86.53 -15.02 44.71
N ARG A 197 -86.87 -15.85 43.72
CA ARG A 197 -88.23 -15.95 43.17
C ARG A 197 -89.21 -16.56 44.18
N GLU A 198 -88.78 -17.58 44.92
CA GLU A 198 -89.57 -18.16 46.01
C GLU A 198 -89.77 -17.19 47.17
N GLU A 199 -88.74 -16.41 47.52
CA GLU A 199 -88.86 -15.38 48.56
C GLU A 199 -89.80 -14.25 48.14
N ARG A 200 -89.76 -13.81 46.88
CA ARG A 200 -90.69 -12.83 46.32
C ARG A 200 -92.14 -13.34 46.40
N VAL A 201 -92.40 -14.60 46.05
CA VAL A 201 -93.75 -15.21 46.17
C VAL A 201 -94.22 -15.27 47.63
N ARG A 202 -93.32 -15.55 48.59
CA ARG A 202 -93.64 -15.50 50.03
C ARG A 202 -94.02 -14.09 50.48
N ARG A 203 -93.27 -13.06 50.03
CA ARG A 203 -93.56 -11.65 50.33
C ARG A 203 -94.91 -11.21 49.75
N GLU A 204 -95.19 -11.56 48.49
CA GLU A 204 -96.49 -11.27 47.86
C GLU A 204 -97.66 -11.95 48.58
N LYS A 205 -97.51 -13.21 49.01
CA LYS A 205 -98.54 -13.90 49.82
C LYS A 205 -98.77 -13.22 51.18
N LYS A 206 -97.70 -12.72 51.83
CA LYS A 206 -97.80 -11.97 53.09
C LYS A 206 -98.54 -10.64 52.89
N GLU A 207 -98.18 -9.87 51.86
CA GLU A 207 -98.86 -8.61 51.52
C GLU A 207 -100.34 -8.82 51.17
N ARG A 208 -100.69 -9.92 50.48
CA ARG A 208 -102.08 -10.26 50.17
C ARG A 208 -102.90 -10.57 51.43
N ARG A 209 -102.26 -11.12 52.47
CA ARG A 209 -102.87 -11.40 53.77
C ARG A 209 -103.10 -10.10 54.56
N GLU A 210 -102.11 -9.21 54.56
CA GLU A 210 -102.22 -7.89 55.18
C GLU A 210 -103.26 -6.98 54.51
N ARG A 211 -103.39 -7.02 53.17
CA ARG A 211 -104.45 -6.30 52.44
C ARG A 211 -105.85 -6.79 52.81
N ARG A 212 -106.04 -8.08 53.07
CA ARG A 212 -107.34 -8.64 53.53
C ARG A 212 -107.70 -8.19 54.95
N GLU A 213 -106.72 -8.00 55.83
CA GLU A 213 -106.95 -7.42 57.17
C GLU A 213 -107.22 -5.91 57.13
N ARG A 214 -106.52 -5.17 56.26
CA ARG A 214 -106.79 -3.73 56.06
C ARG A 214 -108.18 -3.49 55.47
N GLY A 215 -108.62 -4.33 54.53
CA GLY A 215 -109.99 -4.27 53.99
C GLY A 215 -111.08 -4.41 55.07
N ARG A 216 -110.91 -5.34 56.02
CA ARG A 216 -111.85 -5.51 57.15
C ARG A 216 -111.82 -4.35 58.16
N LYS A 217 -110.70 -3.62 58.27
CA LYS A 217 -110.56 -2.44 59.14
C LYS A 217 -111.05 -1.14 58.48
N GLU A 218 -111.02 -1.04 57.14
CA GLU A 218 -111.54 0.12 56.40
C GLU A 218 -113.06 0.07 56.20
N GLU A 219 -113.66 -1.12 56.12
CA GLU A 219 -115.12 -1.29 56.06
C GLU A 219 -115.80 -0.78 57.34
N ARG A 220 -115.21 -1.01 58.52
CA ARG A 220 -115.68 -0.44 59.81
C ARG A 220 -115.45 1.07 59.97
N LYS A 221 -114.61 1.71 59.15
CA LYS A 221 -114.33 3.17 59.20
C LYS A 221 -115.13 3.97 58.17
N ARG A 222 -115.73 3.30 57.18
CA ARG A 222 -116.59 3.91 56.15
C ARG A 222 -118.04 4.10 56.61
N GLU A 223 -118.47 3.46 57.68
CA GLU A 223 -119.79 3.68 58.30
C GLU A 223 -119.81 4.91 59.26
N GLU A 224 -118.66 5.40 59.74
CA GLU A 224 -118.59 6.55 60.68
C GLU A 224 -118.14 7.88 60.03
N SER A 225 -117.75 7.90 58.75
CA SER A 225 -117.22 9.10 58.06
C SER A 225 -118.17 9.73 57.03
N GLY A 226 -119.34 9.11 56.78
CA GLY A 226 -120.35 9.57 55.81
C GLY A 226 -121.09 10.87 56.18
N GLU A 227 -120.95 11.39 57.41
CA GLU A 227 -121.64 12.61 57.86
C GLU A 227 -120.77 13.88 57.90
N ARG A 228 -119.45 13.81 57.65
CA ARG A 228 -118.56 14.99 57.74
C ARG A 228 -118.03 15.55 56.41
N GLU A 229 -118.17 14.84 55.29
CA GLU A 229 -117.65 15.29 53.98
C GLU A 229 -118.65 16.06 53.08
N LYS A 230 -119.84 16.40 53.59
CA LYS A 230 -120.76 17.34 52.90
C LYS A 230 -120.44 18.82 53.16
N LYS A 231 -119.41 19.15 53.96
CA LYS A 231 -119.13 20.54 54.39
C LYS A 231 -117.82 21.16 53.84
N GLU A 232 -116.87 20.37 53.31
CA GLU A 232 -115.56 20.88 52.84
C GLU A 232 -115.38 20.89 51.30
N GLY A 233 -116.40 20.48 50.54
CA GLY A 233 -116.41 20.59 49.07
C GLY A 233 -116.64 22.00 48.54
N ARG A 234 -116.95 22.97 49.42
CA ARG A 234 -117.32 24.35 49.03
C ARG A 234 -116.15 25.34 49.04
N GLU A 235 -115.01 25.02 49.67
CA GLU A 235 -113.87 25.95 49.80
C GLU A 235 -112.66 25.62 48.88
N LYS A 236 -112.68 24.47 48.19
CA LYS A 236 -111.56 24.06 47.32
C LYS A 236 -111.64 24.59 45.88
N ARG A 237 -112.82 25.08 45.45
CA ARG A 237 -113.04 25.68 44.13
C ARG A 237 -112.50 27.11 43.98
N GLU A 238 -112.06 27.77 45.06
CA GLU A 238 -111.53 29.15 45.00
C GLU A 238 -109.99 29.25 44.91
N ARG A 239 -109.25 28.15 45.11
CA ARG A 239 -107.76 28.18 45.11
C ARG A 239 -107.13 27.80 43.77
N GLU A 240 -107.91 27.32 42.82
CA GLU A 240 -107.44 26.85 41.51
C GLU A 240 -107.30 27.98 40.48
N VAL A 241 -108.03 29.09 40.65
CA VAL A 241 -107.96 30.29 39.78
C VAL A 241 -106.70 31.14 40.01
N ARG A 242 -105.99 30.96 41.13
CA ARG A 242 -104.82 31.80 41.50
C ARG A 242 -103.46 31.29 41.02
N ARG A 243 -103.37 30.07 40.48
CA ARG A 243 -102.09 29.45 40.08
C ARG A 243 -101.76 29.54 38.58
N GLU A 244 -102.73 29.84 37.72
CA GLU A 244 -102.51 30.02 36.27
C GLU A 244 -101.90 31.40 35.89
N LYS A 245 -101.88 32.37 36.81
CA LYS A 245 -101.38 33.72 36.53
C LYS A 245 -99.88 33.94 36.74
N LYS A 246 -99.13 32.93 37.23
CA LYS A 246 -97.74 33.14 37.70
C LYS A 246 -96.63 32.41 36.93
N MET A 247 -96.97 31.65 35.88
CA MET A 247 -95.98 30.91 35.06
C MET A 247 -95.86 31.47 33.62
N ARG A 248 -96.65 32.50 33.28
CA ARG A 248 -96.61 33.21 31.99
C ARG A 248 -95.62 34.38 31.93
N GLU A 249 -94.78 34.54 32.96
CA GLU A 249 -93.87 35.69 33.13
C GLU A 249 -92.40 35.29 33.35
N LYS A 250 -91.97 34.12 32.85
CA LYS A 250 -90.54 33.74 32.79
C LYS A 250 -90.17 33.06 31.46
N ARG A 251 -90.87 33.46 30.40
CA ARG A 251 -90.52 33.21 28.99
C ARG A 251 -90.26 34.56 28.33
N ARG A 252 -89.27 35.32 28.81
CA ARG A 252 -88.89 36.63 28.23
C ARG A 252 -87.54 37.17 28.73
N GLU A 253 -86.49 36.36 28.67
CA GLU A 253 -85.10 36.86 28.71
C GLU A 253 -84.19 35.72 28.19
N ARG A 254 -84.15 35.47 26.86
CA ARG A 254 -83.38 36.18 25.84
C ARG A 254 -82.10 35.41 25.52
N GLU A 255 -82.27 34.44 24.63
CA GLU A 255 -81.32 34.17 23.56
C GLU A 255 -81.16 35.46 22.74
N GLU A 256 -79.96 36.06 22.71
CA GLU A 256 -79.56 36.99 21.65
C GLU A 256 -78.05 37.29 21.67
N ARG A 257 -77.45 37.27 20.46
CA ARG A 257 -76.13 37.78 20.01
C ARG A 257 -75.00 36.75 19.94
N GLU A 258 -74.65 36.23 18.75
CA GLU A 258 -73.92 36.87 17.62
C GLU A 258 -72.49 37.30 17.99
N ARG A 259 -71.43 36.67 17.45
CA ARG A 259 -70.77 36.82 16.12
C ARG A 259 -69.69 37.94 16.13
N CYS A 260 -68.65 37.75 15.29
CA CYS A 260 -67.50 38.62 14.93
C CYS A 260 -66.18 38.27 15.66
N LEU A 261 -65.14 37.76 14.98
CA LEU A 261 -64.24 38.33 13.95
C LEU A 261 -63.07 39.13 14.55
N ASP A 262 -61.89 38.89 13.96
CA ASP A 262 -60.94 39.90 13.50
C ASP A 262 -59.58 40.18 14.21
N TYR A 263 -58.54 40.14 13.33
CA TYR A 263 -57.29 40.93 13.27
C TYR A 263 -56.05 40.45 14.04
N ILE A 264 -54.80 40.67 13.61
CA ILE A 264 -54.06 40.91 12.34
C ILE A 264 -52.58 41.07 12.79
N CYS A 265 -51.62 40.64 11.97
CA CYS A 265 -50.17 40.88 12.11
C CYS A 265 -49.78 42.36 12.28
N PRO A 266 -48.53 42.66 12.70
CA PRO A 266 -47.62 43.19 11.68
C PRO A 266 -46.16 42.72 11.78
N GLU A 267 -45.55 42.71 10.60
CA GLU A 267 -44.14 42.46 10.29
C GLU A 267 -43.21 43.61 10.74
N SER A 268 -41.94 43.27 10.97
CA SER A 268 -40.74 43.97 10.45
C SER A 268 -39.53 43.15 10.89
N GLY A 269 -38.51 42.82 10.09
CA GLY A 269 -38.10 43.28 8.77
C GLY A 269 -36.56 43.31 8.77
N ALA A 270 -35.95 42.94 7.63
CA ALA A 270 -34.51 43.01 7.29
C ALA A 270 -33.61 41.95 7.97
N ARG A 271 -32.67 41.27 7.33
CA ARG A 271 -31.98 41.22 6.01
C ARG A 271 -31.14 39.92 6.14
N SER A 272 -30.68 39.16 5.16
CA SER A 272 -30.59 39.23 3.71
C SER A 272 -30.21 37.81 3.27
N ARG A 273 -30.75 37.38 2.14
CA ARG A 273 -30.42 36.13 1.46
C ARG A 273 -28.92 36.06 1.13
N ALA A 274 -28.32 34.89 1.35
CA ALA A 274 -27.29 34.36 0.49
C ALA A 274 -27.56 32.85 0.34
N GLY A 275 -27.56 32.38 -0.91
CA GLY A 275 -28.17 31.13 -1.33
C GLY A 275 -27.62 29.90 -0.63
N ARG A 276 -28.55 29.00 -0.25
CA ARG A 276 -28.23 27.59 -0.03
C ARG A 276 -28.03 26.95 -1.40
N ASN A 277 -26.81 27.04 -1.90
CA ASN A 277 -26.21 26.08 -2.83
C ASN A 277 -24.94 25.59 -2.15
N LEU A 278 -25.02 24.46 -1.46
CA LEU A 278 -23.86 23.68 -0.99
C LEU A 278 -24.10 22.21 -1.35
N ASP A 279 -24.39 21.97 -2.62
CA ASP A 279 -24.11 20.70 -3.27
C ASP A 279 -23.01 20.98 -4.29
N GLY A 280 -21.78 20.55 -3.99
CA GLY A 280 -20.63 20.76 -4.87
C GLY A 280 -19.29 20.74 -4.14
N VAL A 281 -18.91 19.63 -3.50
CA VAL A 281 -17.56 19.45 -2.92
C VAL A 281 -16.69 18.46 -3.71
N CYS A 282 -17.21 17.81 -4.75
CA CYS A 282 -16.37 17.08 -5.69
C CYS A 282 -16.79 17.48 -7.12
N GLY A 283 -15.88 18.12 -7.86
CA GLY A 283 -16.06 18.32 -9.29
C GLY A 283 -15.95 16.96 -10.00
N ASN A 284 -17.03 16.54 -10.66
CA ASN A 284 -17.23 15.27 -11.37
C ASN A 284 -17.02 14.01 -10.50
N ASP A 285 -18.09 13.56 -9.86
CA ASP A 285 -18.13 12.30 -9.11
C ASP A 285 -18.08 11.08 -10.05
N GLU A 286 -16.88 10.59 -10.37
CA GLU A 286 -16.67 9.17 -10.64
C GLU A 286 -16.36 8.45 -9.32
N LEU A 287 -17.18 7.45 -8.98
CA LEU A 287 -17.02 6.64 -7.77
C LEU A 287 -15.75 5.78 -7.85
N ILE A 288 -14.68 6.20 -7.17
CA ILE A 288 -13.42 5.44 -7.09
C ILE A 288 -13.60 4.19 -6.21
N GLN A 289 -13.15 3.03 -6.70
CA GLN A 289 -13.10 1.77 -5.93
C GLN A 289 -11.71 1.56 -5.33
N GLU A 290 -11.65 1.07 -4.09
CA GLU A 290 -10.40 1.14 -3.32
C GLU A 290 -10.11 -0.12 -2.49
N PHE A 291 -8.83 -0.21 -2.15
CA PHE A 291 -8.25 -1.25 -1.33
C PHE A 291 -8.11 -0.78 0.11
N VAL A 292 -8.85 -1.41 1.04
CA VAL A 292 -9.04 -0.90 2.41
C VAL A 292 -8.64 -1.93 3.45
N PHE A 293 -7.86 -1.51 4.44
CA PHE A 293 -7.54 -2.27 5.63
C PHE A 293 -8.22 -1.69 6.86
N LEU A 294 -9.03 -2.50 7.53
CA LEU A 294 -9.66 -2.14 8.79
C LEU A 294 -9.02 -2.85 9.98
N LEU A 295 -8.98 -2.15 11.11
CA LEU A 295 -8.51 -2.69 12.38
C LEU A 295 -9.61 -3.53 13.08
N GLY A 296 -9.26 -4.74 13.51
CA GLY A 296 -10.18 -5.69 14.16
C GLY A 296 -10.20 -5.65 15.69
N GLY A 297 -9.78 -4.55 16.32
CA GLY A 297 -9.71 -4.39 17.78
C GLY A 297 -9.16 -3.03 18.19
N PRO A 298 -9.15 -2.66 19.50
CA PRO A 298 -8.77 -1.33 19.91
C PRO A 298 -7.26 -1.08 19.80
N ALA A 299 -6.80 -0.55 18.67
CA ALA A 299 -5.45 -0.08 18.47
C ALA A 299 -5.34 1.39 18.90
N ARG A 300 -4.37 1.75 19.77
CA ARG A 300 -4.07 3.15 20.12
C ARG A 300 -2.70 3.51 19.57
N GLN A 301 -2.66 4.32 18.52
CA GLN A 301 -1.43 5.00 18.10
C GLN A 301 -1.49 6.43 18.65
N ASN A 302 -0.36 7.03 18.97
CA ASN A 302 -0.31 8.40 19.46
C ASN A 302 0.64 9.17 18.54
N ILE A 303 0.08 9.96 17.61
CA ILE A 303 0.87 10.83 16.73
C ILE A 303 1.14 12.13 17.48
N SER A 304 2.10 12.11 18.42
CA SER A 304 2.84 13.34 18.75
C SER A 304 3.94 13.45 17.68
N MET A 305 4.26 14.67 17.21
CA MET A 305 4.92 14.93 15.91
C MET A 305 6.21 14.14 15.57
N VAL A 306 6.83 13.37 16.48
CA VAL A 306 7.80 12.30 16.14
C VAL A 306 7.89 11.18 17.22
N GLU A 307 6.81 10.80 17.92
CA GLU A 307 6.86 9.63 18.83
C GLU A 307 6.12 8.42 18.26
N LYS A 308 6.90 7.45 17.74
CA LYS A 308 6.37 6.21 17.16
C LYS A 308 6.07 5.20 18.27
N HIS A 309 4.80 5.02 18.62
CA HIS A 309 4.35 3.93 19.48
C HIS A 309 3.80 2.79 18.63
N TRP A 310 4.24 1.55 18.87
CA TRP A 310 4.04 0.41 17.97
C TRP A 310 2.84 -0.47 18.36
N ILE A 311 2.16 -1.02 17.34
CA ILE A 311 0.97 -1.86 17.53
C ILE A 311 1.09 -3.13 16.68
N VAL A 312 0.85 -4.27 17.32
CA VAL A 312 0.62 -5.57 16.68
C VAL A 312 -0.86 -5.91 16.85
N GLY A 313 -1.58 -6.17 15.75
CA GLY A 313 -3.04 -6.28 15.79
C GLY A 313 -3.64 -7.27 14.79
N ARG A 314 -4.97 -7.44 14.88
CA ARG A 314 -5.79 -8.15 13.89
C ARG A 314 -6.25 -7.17 12.83
N TRP A 315 -6.14 -7.56 11.57
CA TRP A 315 -6.43 -6.71 10.43
C TRP A 315 -7.38 -7.39 9.48
N LYS A 316 -8.47 -6.71 9.10
CA LYS A 316 -9.39 -7.18 8.08
C LYS A 316 -9.07 -6.45 6.79
N LEU A 317 -8.54 -7.20 5.84
CA LEU A 317 -8.38 -6.74 4.47
C LEU A 317 -9.75 -6.77 3.81
N VAL A 318 -10.18 -5.67 3.20
CA VAL A 318 -11.48 -5.59 2.55
C VAL A 318 -11.33 -4.88 1.21
N HIS A 319 -11.85 -5.53 0.17
CA HIS A 319 -11.98 -4.94 -1.14
C HIS A 319 -13.33 -4.21 -1.21
N ARG A 320 -13.37 -2.86 -1.27
CA ARG A 320 -14.63 -2.09 -1.18
C ARG A 320 -14.89 -1.17 -2.37
N ARG A 321 -16.17 -0.81 -2.50
CA ARG A 321 -16.67 0.41 -3.15
C ARG A 321 -17.34 1.23 -2.05
N HIS A 322 -17.12 2.54 -2.01
CA HIS A 322 -17.77 3.39 -1.00
C HIS A 322 -19.30 3.31 -1.13
N HIS A 323 -19.95 2.80 -0.08
CA HIS A 323 -21.38 2.99 0.22
C HIS A 323 -21.43 3.16 1.73
N VAL A 324 -21.84 4.34 2.21
CA VAL A 324 -21.98 4.61 3.64
C VAL A 324 -23.19 3.83 4.15
N GLN A 325 -22.95 2.77 4.93
CA GLN A 325 -23.98 2.11 5.73
C GLN A 325 -23.55 2.16 7.19
N HIS A 326 -24.35 2.87 7.99
CA HIS A 326 -24.21 2.97 9.44
C HIS A 326 -24.61 1.64 10.10
N GLY A 327 -23.78 1.13 10.99
CA GLY A 327 -24.10 0.03 11.89
C GLY A 327 -23.54 0.32 13.27
N GLU A 328 -24.42 0.52 14.25
CA GLU A 328 -24.07 0.74 15.65
C GLU A 328 -23.46 -0.51 16.28
N ALA A 329 -22.36 -0.34 17.00
CA ALA A 329 -21.88 -1.31 17.98
C ALA A 329 -21.55 -0.58 19.29
N ARG A 330 -22.28 -0.91 20.36
CA ARG A 330 -22.03 -0.43 21.73
C ARG A 330 -20.72 -1.00 22.27
N VAL A 331 -19.91 -0.16 22.91
CA VAL A 331 -18.68 -0.53 23.64
C VAL A 331 -18.71 0.15 25.03
N PRO A 332 -18.32 -0.52 26.14
CA PRO A 332 -18.38 0.05 27.49
C PRO A 332 -17.16 0.94 27.83
N ALA A 333 -17.32 1.73 28.89
CA ALA A 333 -16.48 2.85 29.34
C ALA A 333 -15.03 2.49 29.78
N PRO A 334 -14.06 3.44 29.71
CA PRO A 334 -12.68 3.21 30.10
C PRO A 334 -12.39 3.52 31.59
N GLY A 335 -11.68 2.60 32.26
CA GLY A 335 -11.04 2.79 33.56
C GLY A 335 -9.66 3.45 33.46
N GLN A 336 -9.31 4.18 34.52
CA GLN A 336 -8.19 5.13 34.66
C GLN A 336 -6.82 4.45 34.85
N GLY A 337 -5.75 5.15 34.42
CA GLY A 337 -4.34 4.90 34.76
C GLY A 337 -3.59 6.23 34.98
N PRO A 338 -2.48 6.24 35.75
CA PRO A 338 -2.04 7.39 36.55
C PRO A 338 -1.16 8.42 35.81
N PRO A 339 -0.94 9.62 36.40
CA PRO A 339 -0.32 10.77 35.74
C PRO A 339 1.19 10.89 36.07
N GLY A 340 1.98 11.36 35.10
CA GLY A 340 3.34 11.84 35.35
C GLY A 340 4.25 11.83 34.12
N GLU A 341 4.31 12.97 33.42
CA GLU A 341 5.53 13.77 33.18
C GLU A 341 5.37 14.67 31.95
N HIS A 342 5.72 15.93 32.16
CA HIS A 342 5.33 17.08 31.36
C HIS A 342 6.47 17.43 30.40
N LEU A 343 6.35 17.06 29.12
CA LEU A 343 7.16 17.64 28.04
C LEU A 343 6.25 18.04 26.88
N ARG A 344 6.31 19.32 26.50
CA ARG A 344 5.32 20.02 25.70
C ARG A 344 5.12 19.40 24.31
N ARG A 345 3.92 18.87 24.07
CA ARG A 345 3.42 18.34 22.77
C ARG A 345 3.16 19.50 21.80
N ALA A 346 3.77 19.47 20.61
CA ALA A 346 3.59 20.49 19.56
C ALA A 346 2.25 20.38 18.79
N SER A 347 1.48 19.33 19.03
CA SER A 347 0.04 19.20 18.78
C SER A 347 -0.45 18.27 19.89
N GLY A 348 -1.21 18.79 20.85
CA GLY A 348 -1.53 18.09 22.10
C GLY A 348 -2.39 16.83 21.96
N TYR A 349 -2.83 16.50 20.74
CA TYR A 349 -3.82 15.47 20.48
C TYR A 349 -3.20 14.12 20.14
N SER A 350 -3.87 13.08 20.59
CA SER A 350 -3.60 11.69 20.26
C SER A 350 -4.49 11.28 19.09
N TYR A 351 -3.88 10.74 18.04
CA TYR A 351 -4.58 10.29 16.84
C TYR A 351 -4.56 8.78 16.71
N ARG A 352 -5.75 8.18 16.65
CA ARG A 352 -5.94 6.75 16.55
C ARG A 352 -6.03 6.32 15.10
N LEU A 353 -5.24 5.32 14.70
CA LEU A 353 -5.37 4.71 13.39
C LEU A 353 -6.73 4.02 13.26
N GLU A 354 -7.43 4.32 12.17
CA GLU A 354 -8.71 3.71 11.79
C GLU A 354 -8.52 2.75 10.62
N GLU A 355 -7.84 3.23 9.58
CA GLU A 355 -7.81 2.59 8.27
C GLU A 355 -6.45 2.76 7.58
N LEU A 356 -6.03 1.76 6.80
CA LEU A 356 -4.95 1.89 5.83
C LEU A 356 -5.52 1.70 4.41
N ARG A 357 -5.23 2.64 3.51
CA ARG A 357 -5.61 2.57 2.09
C ARG A 357 -4.40 2.46 1.19
N VAL A 358 -4.59 1.79 0.06
CA VAL A 358 -3.57 1.67 -0.98
C VAL A 358 -4.14 2.17 -2.30
N HIS A 359 -3.50 3.20 -2.84
CA HIS A 359 -3.71 3.70 -4.18
C HIS A 359 -2.57 3.20 -5.07
N PHE A 360 -2.88 2.79 -6.29
CA PHE A 360 -1.91 2.22 -7.21
C PHE A 360 -2.35 2.39 -8.66
N GLY A 361 -1.38 2.62 -9.55
CA GLY A 361 -1.63 2.87 -10.96
C GLY A 361 -1.44 1.64 -11.83
N SER A 362 -1.92 1.74 -13.05
CA SER A 362 -1.69 0.74 -14.11
C SER A 362 -0.24 0.75 -14.57
N GLU A 363 0.43 1.90 -14.47
CA GLU A 363 1.83 2.12 -14.86
C GLU A 363 2.73 2.44 -13.66
N ASP A 364 4.05 2.50 -13.88
CA ASP A 364 5.05 2.68 -12.81
C ASP A 364 5.33 4.17 -12.50
N ASP A 365 4.81 5.10 -13.30
CA ASP A 365 4.92 6.55 -13.12
C ASP A 365 3.60 7.22 -12.71
N SER A 366 2.51 6.43 -12.63
CA SER A 366 1.18 6.83 -12.18
C SER A 366 0.72 5.91 -11.04
N GLY A 367 -0.10 6.43 -10.12
CA GLY A 367 -0.69 5.62 -9.04
C GLY A 367 -0.66 6.21 -7.64
N SER A 368 0.20 7.19 -7.38
CA SER A 368 0.08 8.03 -6.18
C SER A 368 -0.91 9.16 -6.40
N GLU A 369 -1.65 9.53 -5.36
CA GLU A 369 -2.54 10.69 -5.41
C GLU A 369 -1.72 11.98 -5.29
N HIS A 370 -0.72 11.98 -4.42
CA HIS A 370 0.24 13.06 -4.33
C HIS A 370 1.29 12.94 -5.43
N THR A 371 1.80 14.09 -5.88
CA THR A 371 2.95 14.18 -6.78
C THR A 371 4.03 15.03 -6.14
N LEU A 372 5.30 14.72 -6.45
CA LEU A 372 6.44 15.54 -6.07
C LEU A 372 7.02 16.16 -7.33
N ASN A 373 7.01 17.49 -7.41
CA ASN A 373 7.43 18.23 -8.62
C ASN A 373 6.72 17.74 -9.90
N GLY A 374 5.43 17.41 -9.78
CA GLY A 374 4.63 16.89 -10.89
C GLY A 374 4.86 15.42 -11.23
N GLN A 375 5.80 14.74 -10.56
CA GLN A 375 6.07 13.32 -10.76
C GLN A 375 5.22 12.46 -9.82
N GLY A 376 4.50 11.50 -10.39
CA GLY A 376 3.79 10.44 -9.66
C GLY A 376 4.70 9.26 -9.30
N PHE A 377 4.18 8.39 -8.45
CA PHE A 377 4.78 7.13 -8.05
C PHE A 377 3.84 5.97 -8.41
N PRO A 378 4.34 4.73 -8.53
CA PRO A 378 3.49 3.56 -8.84
C PRO A 378 2.31 3.39 -7.88
N GLY A 379 2.43 3.89 -6.65
CA GLY A 379 1.36 3.84 -5.66
C GLY A 379 1.62 4.72 -4.44
N GLU A 380 0.63 4.75 -3.56
CA GLU A 380 0.65 5.50 -2.31
C GLU A 380 -0.12 4.72 -1.23
N VAL A 381 0.46 4.63 -0.03
CA VAL A 381 -0.19 4.06 1.15
C VAL A 381 -0.58 5.18 2.09
N GLN A 382 -1.87 5.24 2.44
CA GLN A 382 -2.43 6.25 3.33
C GLN A 382 -2.89 5.61 4.64
N LEU A 383 -2.33 6.05 5.76
CA LEU A 383 -2.75 5.66 7.10
C LEU A 383 -3.64 6.76 7.68
N ILE A 384 -4.91 6.45 7.85
CA ILE A 384 -5.95 7.40 8.22
C ILE A 384 -6.23 7.28 9.71
N HIS A 385 -6.02 8.37 10.41
CA HIS A 385 -6.21 8.45 11.85
C HIS A 385 -7.28 9.47 12.19
N TYR A 386 -8.01 9.26 13.28
CA TYR A 386 -8.88 10.28 13.86
C TYR A 386 -8.39 10.75 15.21
N ASN A 387 -8.71 12.00 15.54
CA ASN A 387 -8.41 12.60 16.84
C ASN A 387 -9.33 11.98 17.91
N GLN A 388 -8.80 10.99 18.64
CA GLN A 388 -9.56 10.27 19.67
C GLN A 388 -9.71 11.07 20.97
N ASP A 389 -8.94 12.15 21.12
CA ASP A 389 -9.02 13.02 22.29
C ASP A 389 -10.19 14.00 22.15
N LEU A 390 -10.57 14.36 20.91
CA LEU A 390 -11.69 15.26 20.63
C LEU A 390 -12.99 14.54 20.21
N TYR A 391 -12.88 13.39 19.55
CA TYR A 391 -14.04 12.74 18.92
C TYR A 391 -14.14 11.27 19.33
N ALA A 392 -15.37 10.78 19.53
CA ALA A 392 -15.61 9.41 19.98
C ALA A 392 -15.29 8.36 18.90
N ASN A 393 -15.43 8.74 17.63
CA ASN A 393 -15.26 7.85 16.50
C ASN A 393 -14.84 8.62 15.23
N TYR A 394 -14.36 7.88 14.22
CA TYR A 394 -13.95 8.44 12.93
C TYR A 394 -15.09 9.17 12.20
N SER A 395 -16.35 8.70 12.29
CA SER A 395 -17.46 9.30 11.55
C SER A 395 -17.79 10.72 12.00
N GLU A 396 -17.65 11.02 13.28
CA GLU A 396 -17.76 12.38 13.83
C GLU A 396 -16.52 13.21 13.50
N ALA A 397 -15.34 12.63 13.67
CA ALA A 397 -14.07 13.30 13.43
C ALA A 397 -13.90 13.72 11.96
N ALA A 398 -14.28 12.87 11.01
CA ALA A 398 -14.15 13.15 9.57
C ALA A 398 -14.94 14.39 9.11
N LYS A 399 -15.97 14.81 9.87
CA LYS A 399 -16.80 15.98 9.55
C LYS A 399 -16.36 17.23 10.30
N SER A 400 -15.38 17.12 11.17
CA SER A 400 -15.07 18.14 12.17
C SER A 400 -13.62 18.62 12.05
N PRO A 401 -13.33 19.91 12.33
CA PRO A 401 -11.98 20.46 12.27
C PRO A 401 -10.98 19.68 13.12
N HIS A 402 -9.75 19.54 12.62
CA HIS A 402 -8.67 18.78 13.27
C HIS A 402 -9.03 17.32 13.58
N GLY A 403 -10.08 16.79 12.96
CA GLY A 403 -10.60 15.46 13.26
C GLY A 403 -9.79 14.35 12.63
N VAL A 404 -9.14 14.58 11.48
CA VAL A 404 -8.41 13.53 10.75
C VAL A 404 -6.95 13.91 10.54
N ALA A 405 -6.06 12.95 10.74
CA ALA A 405 -4.66 13.04 10.34
C ALA A 405 -4.32 11.87 9.41
N VAL A 406 -3.82 12.17 8.22
CA VAL A 406 -3.47 11.15 7.23
C VAL A 406 -1.96 11.13 7.02
N VAL A 407 -1.34 9.99 7.33
CA VAL A 407 0.08 9.77 7.02
C VAL A 407 0.16 9.10 5.65
N SER A 408 0.84 9.74 4.71
CA SER A 408 1.01 9.27 3.34
C SER A 408 2.45 8.78 3.11
N LEU A 409 2.57 7.60 2.51
CA LEU A 409 3.82 6.92 2.16
C LEU A 409 3.82 6.62 0.66
N PHE A 410 4.72 7.24 -0.11
CA PHE A 410 4.92 6.89 -1.52
C PHE A 410 5.45 5.46 -1.67
N VAL A 411 4.97 4.73 -2.67
CA VAL A 411 5.43 3.39 -3.01
C VAL A 411 6.39 3.47 -4.21
N LYS A 412 7.54 2.80 -4.13
CA LYS A 412 8.51 2.70 -5.23
C LYS A 412 8.88 1.24 -5.50
N LEU A 413 9.16 0.92 -6.75
CA LEU A 413 9.63 -0.41 -7.13
C LEU A 413 11.08 -0.66 -6.66
N SER A 414 11.33 -1.88 -6.21
CA SER A 414 12.64 -2.38 -5.78
C SER A 414 12.69 -3.91 -5.91
N GLU A 415 13.88 -4.49 -5.85
CA GLU A 415 14.06 -5.95 -5.77
C GLU A 415 13.52 -6.51 -4.44
N ASN A 416 13.55 -5.70 -3.38
CA ASN A 416 13.14 -6.07 -2.03
C ASN A 416 12.02 -5.18 -1.52
N SER A 417 11.08 -5.80 -0.80
CA SER A 417 9.94 -5.14 -0.16
C SER A 417 10.04 -5.26 1.36
N ASN A 418 9.40 -4.34 2.10
CA ASN A 418 9.42 -4.39 3.55
C ASN A 418 8.58 -5.57 4.09
N SER A 419 8.87 -5.99 5.32
CA SER A 419 8.25 -7.17 5.93
C SER A 419 6.74 -7.04 6.15
N PHE A 420 6.22 -5.82 6.31
CA PHE A 420 4.79 -5.56 6.38
C PHE A 420 4.11 -5.87 5.03
N LEU A 421 4.61 -5.27 3.95
CA LEU A 421 4.08 -5.47 2.59
C LEU A 421 4.32 -6.88 2.09
N ASN A 422 5.42 -7.54 2.45
CA ASN A 422 5.64 -8.96 2.14
C ASN A 422 4.57 -9.87 2.75
N ARG A 423 4.11 -9.58 3.97
CA ARG A 423 3.02 -10.34 4.60
C ARG A 423 1.66 -9.95 4.02
N MET A 424 1.46 -8.67 3.75
CA MET A 424 0.19 -8.14 3.24
C MET A 424 -0.08 -8.53 1.78
N LEU A 425 0.94 -8.45 0.93
CA LEU A 425 0.86 -8.65 -0.52
C LEU A 425 1.41 -10.01 -0.95
N ASN A 426 1.47 -10.99 -0.05
CA ASN A 426 1.81 -12.35 -0.46
C ASN A 426 0.70 -12.96 -1.32
N ARG A 427 1.08 -13.98 -2.09
CA ARG A 427 0.18 -14.68 -2.99
C ARG A 427 -1.06 -15.26 -2.29
N ASP A 428 -0.89 -15.82 -1.09
CA ASP A 428 -1.99 -16.43 -0.33
C ASP A 428 -3.03 -15.40 0.13
N THR A 429 -2.61 -14.16 0.34
CA THR A 429 -3.48 -13.05 0.74
C THR A 429 -4.18 -12.46 -0.48
N ILE A 430 -3.41 -12.04 -1.50
CA ILE A 430 -3.96 -11.39 -2.70
C ILE A 430 -4.98 -12.28 -3.43
N THR A 431 -4.72 -13.58 -3.52
CA THR A 431 -5.65 -14.51 -4.19
C THR A 431 -6.98 -14.70 -3.46
N ARG A 432 -7.09 -14.33 -2.17
CA ARG A 432 -8.33 -14.40 -1.38
C ARG A 432 -9.17 -13.12 -1.43
N ILE A 433 -8.63 -12.07 -2.05
CA ILE A 433 -9.21 -10.73 -2.10
C ILE A 433 -9.19 -10.16 -3.51
N ASN A 434 -9.36 -11.04 -4.50
CA ASN A 434 -9.18 -10.73 -5.91
C ASN A 434 -10.37 -9.97 -6.50
N TYR A 435 -11.54 -10.07 -5.88
CA TYR A 435 -12.76 -9.46 -6.36
C TYR A 435 -13.38 -8.52 -5.35
N LYS A 436 -14.27 -7.67 -5.85
CA LYS A 436 -15.08 -6.78 -5.04
C LYS A 436 -15.81 -7.50 -3.91
N HIS A 437 -15.78 -6.90 -2.72
CA HIS A 437 -16.40 -7.37 -1.47
C HIS A 437 -15.71 -8.57 -0.82
N ASP A 438 -14.65 -9.10 -1.41
CA ASP A 438 -13.82 -10.09 -0.72
C ASP A 438 -13.22 -9.48 0.54
N ALA A 439 -13.07 -10.32 1.56
CA ALA A 439 -12.41 -9.93 2.80
C ALA A 439 -11.58 -11.07 3.39
N PHE A 440 -10.41 -10.71 3.92
CA PHE A 440 -9.50 -11.68 4.52
C PHE A 440 -8.90 -11.16 5.83
N LEU A 441 -8.86 -12.02 6.85
CA LEU A 441 -8.31 -11.67 8.15
C LEU A 441 -6.80 -11.98 8.19
N LEU A 442 -5.99 -10.94 8.37
CA LEU A 442 -4.57 -11.04 8.64
C LEU A 442 -4.26 -10.88 10.13
N MET A 443 -3.26 -11.62 10.58
CA MET A 443 -2.77 -11.57 11.96
C MET A 443 -1.27 -11.28 11.97
N GLY A 444 -0.82 -10.59 13.02
CA GLY A 444 0.61 -10.37 13.25
C GLY A 444 1.25 -9.38 12.27
N LEU A 445 0.49 -8.43 11.74
CA LEU A 445 1.05 -7.27 11.06
C LEU A 445 1.43 -6.21 12.09
N ASN A 446 2.67 -5.72 11.97
CA ASN A 446 3.21 -4.65 12.78
C ASN A 446 3.37 -3.39 11.92
N ILE A 447 2.60 -2.33 12.22
CA ILE A 447 2.64 -1.07 11.46
C ILE A 447 4.04 -0.45 11.48
N ALA A 448 4.84 -0.73 12.51
CA ALA A 448 6.21 -0.24 12.61
C ALA A 448 7.05 -0.58 11.38
N GLU A 449 6.85 -1.78 10.85
CA GLU A 449 7.61 -2.33 9.72
C GLU A 449 7.23 -1.68 8.39
N LEU A 450 6.11 -0.95 8.35
CA LEU A 450 5.69 -0.18 7.18
C LEU A 450 6.44 1.15 7.08
N TYR A 451 6.77 1.77 8.21
CA TYR A 451 7.39 3.10 8.20
C TYR A 451 8.84 3.04 7.70
N PRO A 452 9.21 3.90 6.74
CA PRO A 452 10.60 4.01 6.33
C PRO A 452 11.43 4.66 7.43
N ASP A 453 12.74 4.37 7.43
CA ASP A 453 13.69 4.97 8.36
C ASP A 453 13.99 6.42 7.96
N THR A 454 13.10 7.32 8.36
CA THR A 454 13.21 8.78 8.26
C THR A 454 12.28 9.45 9.28
N THR A 455 12.62 10.68 9.64
CA THR A 455 11.77 11.60 10.41
C THR A 455 11.35 12.82 9.59
N ARG A 456 11.81 12.91 8.34
CA ARG A 456 11.54 14.03 7.44
C ARG A 456 10.15 13.88 6.81
N TYR A 457 9.37 14.95 6.82
CA TYR A 457 8.03 14.98 6.26
C TYR A 457 7.64 16.37 5.73
N ILE A 458 6.59 16.38 4.93
CA ILE A 458 5.87 17.56 4.45
C ILE A 458 4.46 17.48 5.02
N THR A 459 3.87 18.60 5.43
CA THR A 459 2.51 18.63 6.00
C THR A 459 1.73 19.85 5.55
N TYR A 460 0.43 19.67 5.36
CA TYR A 460 -0.51 20.72 4.96
C TYR A 460 -1.94 20.34 5.37
N GLU A 461 -2.84 21.33 5.45
CA GLU A 461 -4.27 21.09 5.67
C GLU A 461 -4.99 20.86 4.34
N GLY A 462 -5.82 19.83 4.28
CA GLY A 462 -6.52 19.43 3.06
C GLY A 462 -7.79 18.64 3.33
N SER A 463 -8.22 17.90 2.31
CA SER A 463 -9.42 17.08 2.36
C SER A 463 -9.08 15.60 2.40
N ILE A 464 -10.07 14.79 2.80
CA ILE A 464 -10.08 13.36 2.45
C ILE A 464 -10.20 13.26 0.91
N THR A 465 -9.55 12.26 0.31
CA THR A 465 -9.48 12.09 -1.15
C THR A 465 -10.63 11.27 -1.74
N VAL A 466 -11.43 10.63 -0.87
CA VAL A 466 -12.68 9.96 -1.24
C VAL A 466 -13.90 10.83 -0.94
N PRO A 467 -14.99 10.70 -1.74
CA PRO A 467 -16.27 11.30 -1.41
C PRO A 467 -16.71 10.97 0.02
N PRO A 468 -17.19 11.95 0.80
CA PRO A 468 -17.65 13.29 0.38
C PRO A 468 -16.58 14.40 0.40
N CYS A 469 -15.28 14.07 0.33
CA CYS A 469 -14.21 15.05 0.17
C CYS A 469 -14.10 16.09 1.33
N TYR A 470 -14.40 15.73 2.60
CA TYR A 470 -14.38 16.68 3.72
C TYR A 470 -12.99 17.32 3.94
N GLU A 471 -12.94 18.65 4.08
CA GLU A 471 -11.73 19.47 4.30
C GLU A 471 -11.28 19.48 5.78
N THR A 472 -11.12 18.29 6.37
CA THR A 472 -10.84 18.10 7.80
C THR A 472 -9.55 17.32 8.06
N ALA A 473 -8.77 17.07 7.01
CA ALA A 473 -7.61 16.20 7.04
C ALA A 473 -6.31 16.99 7.09
N THR A 474 -5.52 16.78 8.14
CA THR A 474 -4.12 17.20 8.20
C THR A 474 -3.26 16.13 7.53
N TRP A 475 -2.65 16.46 6.41
CA TRP A 475 -1.80 15.54 5.64
C TRP A 475 -0.36 15.56 6.14
N ILE A 476 0.26 14.38 6.24
CA ILE A 476 1.65 14.18 6.65
C ILE A 476 2.32 13.25 5.63
N LEU A 477 3.04 13.82 4.68
CA LEU A 477 3.75 13.09 3.63
C LEU A 477 5.17 12.77 4.10
N ILE A 478 5.49 11.49 4.26
CA ILE A 478 6.82 11.08 4.69
C ILE A 478 7.81 11.19 3.53
N ASN A 479 8.94 11.88 3.75
CA ASN A 479 9.96 12.14 2.74
C ASN A 479 10.95 10.98 2.59
N LYS A 480 10.41 9.77 2.40
CA LYS A 480 11.13 8.56 1.97
C LYS A 480 10.07 7.54 1.51
N PRO A 481 10.18 6.97 0.31
CA PRO A 481 9.22 5.97 -0.14
C PRO A 481 9.41 4.65 0.60
N ILE A 482 8.35 3.84 0.59
CA ILE A 482 8.38 2.41 0.91
C ILE A 482 8.53 1.62 -0.39
N TYR A 483 9.08 0.42 -0.30
CA TYR A 483 9.42 -0.37 -1.47
C TYR A 483 8.52 -1.60 -1.63
N VAL A 484 8.13 -1.88 -2.86
CA VAL A 484 7.42 -3.10 -3.29
C VAL A 484 8.16 -3.76 -4.43
N THR A 485 8.00 -5.08 -4.58
CA THR A 485 8.56 -5.80 -5.73
C THR A 485 7.68 -5.67 -6.96
N GLN A 486 8.26 -5.84 -8.16
CA GLN A 486 7.49 -5.87 -9.41
C GLN A 486 6.35 -6.89 -9.35
N MET A 487 6.61 -8.05 -8.74
CA MET A 487 5.61 -9.12 -8.63
C MET A 487 4.46 -8.74 -7.68
N GLN A 488 4.75 -8.02 -6.59
CA GLN A 488 3.71 -7.48 -5.69
C GLN A 488 2.87 -6.42 -6.39
N MET A 489 3.52 -5.51 -7.12
CA MET A 489 2.82 -4.47 -7.86
C MET A 489 1.94 -5.06 -8.96
N HIS A 490 2.45 -6.01 -9.73
CA HIS A 490 1.66 -6.72 -10.73
C HIS A 490 0.47 -7.45 -10.11
N SER A 491 0.65 -8.04 -8.92
CA SER A 491 -0.44 -8.71 -8.20
C SER A 491 -1.54 -7.74 -7.75
N LEU A 492 -1.19 -6.49 -7.39
CA LEU A 492 -2.16 -5.43 -7.11
C LEU A 492 -2.94 -5.05 -8.37
N ARG A 493 -2.26 -4.88 -9.50
CA ARG A 493 -2.90 -4.55 -10.80
C ARG A 493 -3.87 -5.61 -11.30
N LEU A 494 -3.76 -6.85 -10.81
CA LEU A 494 -4.67 -7.95 -11.11
C LEU A 494 -5.92 -8.01 -10.21
N LEU A 495 -6.03 -7.13 -9.21
CA LEU A 495 -7.25 -7.00 -8.42
C LEU A 495 -8.39 -6.44 -9.29
N SER A 496 -9.56 -7.04 -9.17
CA SER A 496 -10.74 -6.68 -9.96
C SER A 496 -11.66 -5.75 -9.20
N GLN A 497 -11.94 -4.57 -9.76
CA GLN A 497 -12.97 -3.68 -9.21
C GLN A 497 -14.38 -4.29 -9.27
N ASN A 498 -14.57 -5.30 -10.12
CA ASN A 498 -15.82 -6.02 -10.30
C ASN A 498 -15.92 -7.30 -9.46
N GLU A 499 -17.16 -7.78 -9.28
CA GLU A 499 -17.48 -9.11 -8.73
C GLU A 499 -17.12 -10.22 -9.72
N PRO A 500 -16.93 -11.48 -9.27
CA PRO A 500 -16.38 -12.56 -10.11
C PRO A 500 -17.24 -12.97 -11.32
N TYR A 501 -18.52 -12.59 -11.34
CA TYR A 501 -19.45 -12.90 -12.43
C TYR A 501 -19.55 -11.78 -13.49
N LYS A 502 -18.82 -10.67 -13.30
CA LYS A 502 -18.76 -9.55 -14.25
C LYS A 502 -17.44 -9.57 -15.02
N ILE A 503 -17.39 -8.86 -16.15
CA ILE A 503 -16.16 -8.71 -16.94
C ILE A 503 -15.07 -8.13 -16.04
N PHE A 504 -13.89 -8.75 -16.08
CA PHE A 504 -12.74 -8.28 -15.35
C PHE A 504 -12.46 -6.82 -15.69
N SER A 505 -12.34 -6.01 -14.66
CA SER A 505 -11.88 -4.63 -14.79
C SER A 505 -10.90 -4.39 -13.68
N SER A 506 -9.69 -3.94 -14.02
CA SER A 506 -8.63 -3.73 -13.04
C SER A 506 -9.05 -2.64 -12.05
N MET A 507 -8.63 -2.78 -10.80
CA MET A 507 -8.72 -1.75 -9.76
C MET A 507 -7.61 -0.69 -9.87
N SER A 508 -6.66 -0.85 -10.79
CA SER A 508 -5.62 0.15 -11.01
C SER A 508 -6.21 1.52 -11.34
N ASP A 509 -5.43 2.57 -11.09
CA ASP A 509 -5.79 3.97 -11.29
C ASP A 509 -6.92 4.42 -10.34
N ASN A 510 -6.95 3.83 -9.14
CA ASN A 510 -7.85 4.20 -8.06
C ASN A 510 -7.40 5.46 -7.30
N THR A 511 -7.05 6.51 -8.03
CA THR A 511 -6.48 7.77 -7.51
C THR A 511 -7.34 8.96 -7.87
N ARG A 512 -7.48 9.92 -6.95
CA ARG A 512 -8.00 11.25 -7.28
C ARG A 512 -6.90 12.10 -7.93
N PRO A 513 -7.20 12.84 -9.02
CA PRO A 513 -6.25 13.78 -9.63
C PRO A 513 -5.81 14.91 -8.68
N THR A 514 -4.59 15.42 -8.88
CA THR A 514 -4.05 16.53 -8.08
C THR A 514 -4.94 17.77 -8.15
N GLN A 515 -5.26 18.33 -7.00
CA GLN A 515 -6.08 19.53 -6.88
C GLN A 515 -5.21 20.79 -6.73
N PRO A 516 -5.72 21.98 -7.15
CA PRO A 516 -4.98 23.23 -7.02
C PRO A 516 -4.56 23.53 -5.57
N LEU A 517 -3.38 24.12 -5.39
CA LEU A 517 -2.87 24.43 -4.05
C LEU A 517 -3.65 25.56 -3.37
N LEU A 518 -4.26 26.48 -4.13
CA LEU A 518 -5.07 27.60 -3.64
C LEU A 518 -4.43 28.35 -2.47
N GLN A 519 -3.17 28.76 -2.64
CA GLN A 519 -2.37 29.53 -1.66
C GLN A 519 -2.17 28.86 -0.28
N ARG A 520 -2.48 27.57 -0.12
CA ARG A 520 -2.24 26.84 1.13
C ARG A 520 -0.75 26.79 1.48
N CYS A 521 -0.44 27.02 2.74
CA CYS A 521 0.92 26.91 3.25
C CYS A 521 1.31 25.44 3.40
N ILE A 522 2.37 25.03 2.71
CA ILE A 522 3.03 23.75 2.91
C ILE A 522 4.13 23.92 3.96
N ARG A 523 4.13 23.06 4.97
CA ARG A 523 5.12 23.07 6.07
C ARG A 523 6.00 21.83 5.96
N THR A 524 7.23 21.92 6.45
CA THR A 524 8.14 20.77 6.46
C THR A 524 9.18 20.93 7.56
N ASN A 525 9.68 19.80 8.07
CA ASN A 525 10.86 19.74 8.93
C ASN A 525 12.14 19.39 8.16
N ILE A 526 12.08 19.34 6.82
CA ILE A 526 13.25 19.12 5.96
C ILE A 526 14.09 20.39 5.95
N ASN A 527 15.35 20.26 6.36
CA ASN A 527 16.30 21.34 6.23
C ASN A 527 16.96 21.31 4.85
N PHE A 528 16.57 22.24 3.98
CA PHE A 528 17.11 22.37 2.62
C PHE A 528 18.51 23.00 2.55
N SER A 529 19.02 23.59 3.65
CA SER A 529 20.36 24.21 3.65
C SER A 529 21.50 23.21 3.80
N LYS A 530 21.21 21.98 4.23
CA LYS A 530 22.17 20.86 4.24
C LYS A 530 22.08 20.09 2.92
N GLN A 531 22.65 20.64 1.84
CA GLN A 531 22.88 19.87 0.62
C GLN A 531 23.93 18.78 0.91
N GLY A 532 23.46 17.58 1.26
CA GLY A 532 24.28 16.38 1.17
C GLY A 532 24.50 16.05 -0.31
N ARG A 533 25.75 15.76 -0.68
CA ARG A 533 26.05 15.08 -1.96
C ARG A 533 25.21 13.79 -1.97
N ASP A 534 24.57 13.50 -3.09
CA ASP A 534 23.62 12.40 -3.32
C ASP A 534 22.13 12.73 -3.07
N CYS A 535 21.60 13.61 -3.93
CA CYS A 535 20.20 13.52 -4.36
C CYS A 535 20.16 12.99 -5.81
N PRO A 536 19.61 11.77 -6.07
CA PRO A 536 19.58 11.17 -7.40
C PRO A 536 18.68 11.88 -8.43
N ASN A 537 17.89 12.88 -8.02
CA ASN A 537 16.86 13.51 -8.87
C ASN A 537 17.27 14.84 -9.53
N ASN A 538 18.53 15.28 -9.42
CA ASN A 538 18.96 16.55 -10.04
C ASN A 538 19.38 16.45 -11.52
N ARG A 539 18.91 15.46 -12.26
CA ARG A 539 19.20 15.33 -13.70
C ARG A 539 17.95 15.51 -14.55
N ALA A 540 17.35 16.70 -14.56
CA ALA A 540 16.51 17.15 -15.66
C ALA A 540 16.07 18.63 -15.52
N LEU A 541 17.00 19.57 -15.45
CA LEU A 541 16.73 20.95 -15.89
C LEU A 541 18.01 21.52 -16.50
N ARG A 542 18.25 21.20 -17.77
CA ARG A 542 19.04 22.08 -18.65
C ARG A 542 18.05 22.75 -19.60
N PRO A 543 17.96 24.09 -19.65
CA PRO A 543 17.21 24.75 -20.72
C PRO A 543 17.93 24.45 -22.05
N SER A 544 17.18 24.03 -23.05
CA SER A 544 17.63 24.00 -24.43
C SER A 544 17.75 25.44 -24.91
N THR A 545 18.98 25.95 -24.90
CA THR A 545 19.37 27.10 -25.71
C THR A 545 19.81 26.61 -27.09
N GLU A 546 19.35 27.34 -28.10
CA GLU A 546 19.53 27.23 -29.57
C GLU A 546 18.42 26.51 -30.33
#